data_AF-A0A1I5E5N2-F1
#
_entry.id   AF-A0A1I5E5N2-F1
#
_cell.length_a   1.000
_cell.length_b   1.000
_cell.length_c   1.000
_cell.angle_alpha   90.00
_cell.angle_beta   90.00
_cell.angle_gamma   90.00
#
_symmetry.space_group_name_H-M   'P 1'
#
loop_
_entity.id
_entity.type
_entity.pdbx_description
1 polymer ?
#
loop_
_entity_poly.entity_id
_entity_poly.type
_entity_poly.pdbx_seq_one_letter_code
_entity_poly.pdbx_strand_id
1 'polypeptide(L)'
;MPLAACDCSEPVDLLMGNHSVLRHGEQSLMLETRLDLSKVGAMSAVKLVEHSLVHCLDFKGRAGRAEFWLWIGFSLLMTAGFYFIGLNAPLLSEIWKAWFALTFIFGISLTVRRLHDMDLSGKWFLIVPAGILLTFAIATFAPALMAQMLWIPVALVMVLYFVVGFVPGPAGENRFGHAFPSRELHFD
;
A
#
# COMPACT_ATOMS: atom_id res chain seq x y z
N MET A 1 9.45 62.20 -54.97
CA MET A 1 8.02 61.85 -54.82
C MET A 1 7.62 61.00 -56.03
N PRO A 2 6.85 59.91 -55.93
CA PRO A 2 6.35 59.20 -54.73
C PRO A 2 6.91 57.75 -54.64
N LEU A 3 6.92 57.16 -53.44
CA LEU A 3 7.08 55.70 -53.23
C LEU A 3 5.81 55.18 -52.56
N ALA A 4 5.35 54.05 -53.07
CA ALA A 4 4.03 53.47 -52.88
C ALA A 4 3.72 53.06 -51.44
N ALA A 5 2.45 53.26 -51.05
CA ALA A 5 1.87 52.67 -49.85
C ALA A 5 1.75 51.15 -50.03
N CYS A 6 2.32 50.39 -49.10
CA CYS A 6 2.09 48.95 -48.99
C CYS A 6 0.86 48.74 -48.11
N ASP A 7 -0.08 47.98 -48.67
CA ASP A 7 -1.37 47.59 -48.14
C ASP A 7 -1.23 46.80 -46.83
N CYS A 8 -1.98 47.18 -45.79
CA CYS A 8 -2.06 46.48 -44.51
C CYS A 8 -3.39 45.73 -44.43
N SER A 9 -3.48 44.57 -45.09
CA SER A 9 -4.60 43.66 -44.88
C SER A 9 -4.17 42.21 -45.02
N GLU A 10 -3.66 41.60 -43.94
CA GLU A 10 -3.68 40.14 -43.76
C GLU A 10 -3.96 39.77 -42.28
N PRO A 11 -4.57 38.60 -42.03
CA PRO A 11 -5.61 38.46 -41.01
C PRO A 11 -5.08 37.92 -39.67
N VAL A 12 -5.47 38.56 -38.58
CA VAL A 12 -5.19 38.14 -37.19
C VAL A 12 -6.03 36.91 -36.77
N ASP A 13 -7.02 36.51 -37.58
CA ASP A 13 -7.95 35.42 -37.25
C ASP A 13 -7.36 34.01 -37.33
N LEU A 14 -6.19 33.81 -37.95
CA LEU A 14 -5.58 32.47 -38.07
C LEU A 14 -4.83 32.03 -36.78
N LEU A 15 -4.55 32.96 -35.87
CA LEU A 15 -3.83 32.66 -34.62
C LEU A 15 -4.77 32.30 -33.47
N MET A 16 -6.03 32.76 -33.47
CA MET A 16 -6.98 32.42 -32.40
C MET A 16 -7.56 31.00 -32.50
N GLY A 17 -7.61 30.42 -33.71
CA GLY A 17 -8.11 29.05 -33.93
C GLY A 17 -7.14 27.94 -33.49
N ASN A 18 -5.86 28.25 -33.31
CA ASN A 18 -4.82 27.24 -33.05
C ASN A 18 -4.62 26.97 -31.54
N HIS A 19 -4.98 27.92 -30.67
CA HIS A 19 -4.78 27.78 -29.23
C HIS A 19 -5.70 26.75 -28.56
N SER A 20 -6.89 26.49 -29.11
CA SER A 20 -7.79 25.45 -28.60
C SER A 20 -7.31 24.05 -28.99
N VAL A 21 -6.81 23.89 -30.23
CA VAL A 21 -6.29 22.62 -30.77
C VAL A 21 -4.98 22.22 -30.09
N LEU A 22 -4.05 23.17 -29.91
CA LEU A 22 -2.79 22.92 -29.21
C LEU A 22 -3.02 22.54 -27.73
N ARG A 23 -3.93 23.24 -27.05
CA ARG A 23 -4.28 22.94 -25.65
C ARG A 23 -4.95 21.56 -25.51
N HIS A 24 -5.74 21.14 -26.50
CA HIS A 24 -6.32 19.80 -26.50
C HIS A 24 -5.28 18.71 -26.75
N GLY A 25 -4.32 18.94 -27.66
CA GLY A 25 -3.19 18.04 -27.90
C GLY A 25 -2.28 17.86 -26.68
N GLU A 26 -1.96 18.96 -25.98
CA GLU A 26 -1.20 18.93 -24.73
C GLU A 26 -1.95 18.19 -23.62
N GLN A 27 -3.28 18.38 -23.53
CA GLN A 27 -4.12 17.66 -22.57
C GLN A 27 -4.18 16.16 -22.86
N SER A 28 -4.31 15.74 -24.13
CA SER A 28 -4.28 14.31 -24.49
C SER A 28 -2.92 13.68 -24.20
N LEU A 29 -1.82 14.38 -24.50
CA LEU A 29 -0.47 13.90 -24.23
C LEU A 29 -0.20 13.75 -22.72
N MET A 30 -0.63 14.75 -21.93
CA MET A 30 -0.54 14.67 -20.46
C MET A 30 -1.43 13.57 -19.89
N LEU A 31 -2.61 13.33 -20.47
CA LEU A 31 -3.51 12.26 -20.04
C LEU A 31 -2.92 10.87 -20.34
N GLU A 32 -2.37 10.65 -21.55
CA GLU A 32 -1.69 9.41 -21.93
C GLU A 32 -0.46 9.16 -21.05
N THR A 33 0.37 10.18 -20.83
CA THR A 33 1.55 10.08 -19.95
C THR A 33 1.14 9.72 -18.53
N ARG A 34 0.07 10.32 -17.99
CA ARG A 34 -0.47 9.99 -16.67
C ARG A 34 -1.05 8.58 -16.61
N LEU A 35 -1.73 8.13 -17.67
CA LEU A 35 -2.23 6.77 -17.79
C LEU A 35 -1.08 5.76 -17.77
N ASP A 36 0.01 6.02 -18.49
CA ASP A 36 1.16 5.11 -18.50
C ASP A 36 1.95 5.14 -17.20
N LEU A 37 2.14 6.30 -16.57
CA LEU A 37 2.68 6.41 -15.20
C LEU A 37 1.82 5.63 -14.19
N SER A 38 0.50 5.65 -14.33
CA SER A 38 -0.41 4.89 -13.46
C SER A 38 -0.28 3.37 -13.67
N LYS A 39 -0.14 2.92 -14.92
CA LYS A 39 0.08 1.51 -15.26
C LYS A 39 1.44 1.02 -14.77
N VAL A 40 2.49 1.83 -14.89
CA VAL A 40 3.83 1.51 -14.37
C VAL A 40 3.80 1.38 -12.85
N GLY A 41 3.09 2.28 -12.15
CA GLY A 41 2.87 2.18 -10.71
C GLY A 41 2.11 0.90 -10.32
N ALA A 42 1.04 0.56 -11.04
CA ALA A 42 0.27 -0.66 -10.82
C ALA A 42 1.10 -1.93 -11.07
N MET A 43 1.88 -2.00 -12.15
CA MET A 43 2.77 -3.12 -12.44
C MET A 43 3.87 -3.26 -11.38
N SER A 44 4.40 -2.15 -10.87
CA SER A 44 5.36 -2.18 -9.75
C SER A 44 4.71 -2.72 -8.48
N ALA A 45 3.46 -2.35 -8.18
CA ALA A 45 2.74 -2.86 -7.01
C ALA A 45 2.45 -4.36 -7.13
N VAL A 46 2.00 -4.83 -8.30
CA VAL A 46 1.75 -6.25 -8.56
C VAL A 46 3.02 -7.08 -8.44
N LYS A 47 4.13 -6.65 -9.04
CA LYS A 47 5.43 -7.33 -8.92
C LYS A 47 5.94 -7.35 -7.47
N LEU A 48 5.68 -6.29 -6.71
CA LEU A 48 6.05 -6.24 -5.30
C LEU A 48 5.21 -7.24 -4.49
N VAL A 49 3.90 -7.30 -4.74
CA VAL A 49 3.01 -8.29 -4.11
C VAL A 49 3.44 -9.71 -4.49
N GLU A 50 3.72 -9.99 -5.76
CA GLU A 50 4.22 -11.29 -6.22
C GLU A 50 5.54 -11.67 -5.54
N HIS A 51 6.50 -10.74 -5.49
CA HIS A 51 7.78 -10.95 -4.81
C HIS A 51 7.59 -11.19 -3.31
N SER A 52 6.71 -10.42 -2.66
CA SER A 52 6.32 -10.61 -1.26
C SER A 52 5.65 -11.95 -1.04
N LEU A 53 4.83 -12.43 -1.99
CA LEU A 53 4.15 -13.71 -1.92
C LEU A 53 5.15 -14.87 -2.02
N VAL A 54 6.10 -14.79 -2.94
CA VAL A 54 7.12 -15.82 -3.20
C VAL A 54 8.12 -15.94 -2.04
N HIS A 55 8.57 -14.81 -1.48
CA HIS A 55 9.53 -14.81 -0.37
C HIS A 55 8.86 -14.71 1.01
N CYS A 56 7.53 -14.87 1.10
CA CYS A 56 6.84 -14.67 2.36
C CYS A 56 7.18 -15.70 3.42
N LEU A 57 7.56 -16.91 3.02
CA LEU A 57 7.97 -17.96 3.96
C LEU A 57 9.42 -17.80 4.43
N ASP A 58 10.18 -16.89 3.81
CA ASP A 58 11.46 -16.48 4.32
C ASP A 58 11.28 -15.37 5.36
N PHE A 59 11.47 -15.74 6.62
CA PHE A 59 11.54 -14.80 7.75
C PHE A 59 12.84 -13.98 7.76
N LYS A 60 13.63 -14.06 6.69
CA LYS A 60 14.94 -13.41 6.56
C LYS A 60 14.80 -12.16 5.69
N GLY A 61 15.51 -11.11 6.07
CA GLY A 61 15.54 -9.85 5.34
C GLY A 61 14.62 -8.77 5.88
N ARG A 62 14.55 -7.68 5.12
CA ARG A 62 13.95 -6.39 5.47
C ARG A 62 12.75 -6.12 4.56
N ALA A 63 11.63 -5.67 5.11
CA ALA A 63 10.46 -5.26 4.35
C ALA A 63 10.27 -3.74 4.48
N GLY A 64 10.28 -3.04 3.35
CA GLY A 64 10.12 -1.58 3.32
C GLY A 64 8.71 -1.14 3.69
N ARG A 65 8.54 0.16 3.98
CA ARG A 65 7.22 0.72 4.35
C ARG A 65 6.18 0.57 3.24
N ALA A 66 6.58 0.77 1.99
CA ALA A 66 5.67 0.65 0.85
C ALA A 66 5.12 -0.77 0.70
N GLU A 67 5.96 -1.80 0.88
CA GLU A 67 5.55 -3.21 0.84
C GLU A 67 4.53 -3.52 1.94
N PHE A 68 4.81 -3.06 3.16
CA PHE A 68 3.93 -3.24 4.32
C PHE A 68 2.56 -2.56 4.11
N TRP A 69 2.53 -1.31 3.65
CA TRP A 69 1.28 -0.58 3.41
C TRP A 69 0.49 -1.12 2.21
N LEU A 70 1.17 -1.55 1.14
CA LEU A 70 0.53 -2.19 0.00
C LEU A 70 -0.13 -3.49 0.40
N TRP A 71 0.53 -4.31 1.22
CA TRP A 71 -0.06 -5.53 1.76
C TRP A 71 -1.30 -5.23 2.61
N ILE A 72 -1.21 -4.30 3.57
CA ILE A 72 -2.35 -3.93 4.42
C ILE A 72 -3.52 -3.41 3.57
N GLY A 73 -3.25 -2.51 2.62
CA GLY A 73 -4.26 -1.96 1.72
C GLY A 73 -4.93 -3.04 0.88
N PHE A 74 -4.14 -3.95 0.30
CA PHE A 74 -4.66 -5.09 -0.45
C PHE A 74 -5.52 -6.01 0.41
N SER A 75 -5.05 -6.36 1.61
CA SER A 75 -5.82 -7.19 2.54
C SER A 75 -7.15 -6.54 2.95
N LEU A 76 -7.15 -5.23 3.21
CA LEU A 76 -8.37 -4.48 3.54
C LEU A 76 -9.37 -4.47 2.38
N LEU A 77 -8.91 -4.22 1.16
CA LEU A 77 -9.78 -4.19 -0.04
C LEU A 77 -10.43 -5.55 -0.29
N MET A 78 -9.65 -6.63 -0.23
CA MET A 78 -10.17 -7.98 -0.40
C MET A 78 -11.18 -8.34 0.70
N THR A 79 -10.84 -8.03 1.96
CA THR A 79 -11.73 -8.26 3.12
C THR A 79 -13.05 -7.50 2.98
N ALA A 80 -13.00 -6.24 2.53
CA ALA A 80 -14.20 -5.44 2.25
C ALA A 80 -15.02 -6.04 1.10
N GLY A 81 -14.37 -6.47 0.00
CA GLY A 81 -15.05 -7.13 -1.12
C GLY A 81 -15.83 -8.36 -0.70
N PHE A 82 -15.22 -9.24 0.07
CA PHE A 82 -15.90 -10.41 0.64
C PHE A 82 -17.07 -10.05 1.58
N TYR A 83 -16.93 -8.98 2.36
CA TYR A 83 -18.02 -8.49 3.22
C TYR A 83 -19.24 -8.06 2.38
N PHE A 84 -19.03 -7.30 1.31
CA PHE A 84 -20.10 -6.81 0.43
C PHE A 84 -20.74 -7.90 -0.43
N ILE A 85 -19.98 -8.93 -0.82
CA ILE A 85 -20.49 -10.05 -1.62
C ILE A 85 -21.47 -10.93 -0.82
N GLY A 86 -21.47 -10.83 0.52
CA GLY A 86 -22.43 -11.51 1.39
C GLY A 86 -22.09 -13.00 1.56
N LEU A 87 -21.67 -13.37 2.77
CA LEU A 87 -21.25 -14.74 3.13
C LEU A 87 -22.44 -15.70 3.35
N ASN A 88 -23.37 -15.80 2.39
CA ASN A 88 -24.56 -16.66 2.50
C ASN A 88 -24.44 -18.00 1.75
N ALA A 89 -23.30 -18.30 1.15
CA ALA A 89 -23.04 -19.59 0.49
C ALA A 89 -21.97 -20.40 1.24
N PRO A 90 -22.18 -21.70 1.50
CA PRO A 90 -21.21 -22.55 2.21
C PRO A 90 -19.87 -22.70 1.49
N LEU A 91 -19.82 -22.52 0.17
CA LEU A 91 -18.56 -22.47 -0.60
C LEU A 91 -17.77 -21.17 -0.33
N LEU A 92 -18.46 -20.04 -0.13
CA LEU A 92 -17.81 -18.76 0.15
C LEU A 92 -17.28 -18.70 1.59
N SER A 93 -17.89 -19.42 2.54
CA SER A 93 -17.37 -19.49 3.92
C SER A 93 -16.03 -20.20 4.02
N GLU A 94 -15.79 -21.25 3.21
CA GLU A 94 -14.49 -21.93 3.21
C GLU A 94 -13.40 -21.08 2.53
N ILE A 95 -13.74 -20.37 1.45
CA ILE A 95 -12.84 -19.40 0.81
C ILE A 95 -12.47 -18.29 1.79
N TRP A 96 -13.43 -17.81 2.59
CA TRP A 96 -13.19 -16.80 3.61
C TRP A 96 -12.21 -17.28 4.69
N LYS A 97 -12.36 -18.52 5.19
CA LYS A 97 -11.41 -19.11 6.14
C LYS A 97 -10.01 -19.23 5.54
N ALA A 98 -9.90 -19.70 4.30
CA ALA A 98 -8.64 -19.81 3.59
C ALA A 98 -7.97 -18.43 3.41
N TRP A 99 -8.75 -17.42 3.01
CA TRP A 99 -8.30 -16.04 2.91
C TRP A 99 -7.77 -15.50 4.25
N PHE A 100 -8.49 -15.77 5.33
CA PHE A 100 -8.08 -15.34 6.67
C PHE A 100 -6.78 -16.03 7.11
N ALA A 101 -6.65 -17.34 6.88
CA ALA A 101 -5.44 -18.09 7.19
C ALA A 101 -4.23 -17.60 6.40
N LEU A 102 -4.39 -17.33 5.10
CA LEU A 102 -3.37 -16.73 4.26
C LEU A 102 -2.98 -15.36 4.85
N THR A 103 -3.94 -14.47 5.03
CA THR A 103 -3.69 -13.11 5.55
C THR A 103 -2.96 -13.14 6.89
N PHE A 104 -3.27 -14.11 7.74
CA PHE A 104 -2.59 -14.30 9.01
C PHE A 104 -1.12 -14.71 8.84
N ILE A 105 -0.82 -15.69 7.99
CA ILE A 105 0.55 -16.14 7.72
C ILE A 105 1.38 -15.00 7.10
N PHE A 106 0.84 -14.34 6.07
CA PHE A 106 1.50 -13.22 5.41
C PHE A 106 1.69 -12.02 6.36
N GLY A 107 0.68 -11.73 7.18
CA GLY A 107 0.73 -10.69 8.19
C GLY A 107 1.85 -10.92 9.21
N ILE A 108 2.02 -12.15 9.70
CA ILE A 108 3.12 -12.51 10.61
C ILE A 108 4.48 -12.28 9.94
N SER A 109 4.68 -12.84 8.75
CA SER A 109 5.96 -12.73 8.03
C SER A 109 6.36 -11.28 7.79
N LEU A 110 5.44 -10.46 7.27
CA LEU A 110 5.71 -9.05 7.01
C LEU A 110 5.98 -8.26 8.30
N THR A 111 5.25 -8.56 9.37
CA THR A 111 5.47 -7.91 10.66
C THR A 111 6.85 -8.26 11.21
N VAL A 112 7.26 -9.52 11.14
CA VAL A 112 8.59 -9.96 11.57
C VAL A 112 9.68 -9.29 10.74
N ARG A 113 9.55 -9.26 9.41
CA ARG A 113 10.49 -8.56 8.51
C ARG A 113 10.54 -7.06 8.78
N ARG A 114 9.42 -6.44 9.17
CA ARG A 114 9.36 -5.03 9.54
C ARG A 114 9.95 -4.73 10.92
N LEU A 115 9.80 -5.65 11.87
CA LEU A 115 10.50 -5.61 13.16
C LEU A 115 12.01 -5.70 12.94
N HIS A 116 12.47 -6.60 12.09
CA HIS A 116 13.87 -6.69 11.68
C HIS A 116 14.36 -5.39 11.05
N ASP A 117 13.50 -4.71 10.28
CA ASP A 117 13.78 -3.42 9.67
C ASP A 117 14.00 -2.29 10.69
N MET A 118 13.49 -2.43 11.91
CA MET A 118 13.71 -1.53 13.06
C MET A 118 14.85 -2.02 13.98
N ASP A 119 15.64 -3.01 13.54
CA ASP A 119 16.65 -3.71 14.33
C ASP A 119 16.11 -4.40 15.60
N LEU A 120 14.80 -4.70 15.61
CA LEU A 120 14.15 -5.45 16.69
C LEU A 120 14.09 -6.94 16.35
N SER A 121 14.13 -7.78 17.38
CA SER A 121 13.94 -9.23 17.22
C SER A 121 12.50 -9.55 16.79
N GLY A 122 12.32 -10.51 15.87
CA GLY A 122 10.98 -11.03 15.54
C GLY A 122 10.18 -11.55 16.74
N LYS A 123 10.83 -11.84 17.89
CA LYS A 123 10.16 -12.22 19.15
C LYS A 123 9.22 -11.15 19.69
N TRP A 124 9.45 -9.87 19.37
CA TRP A 124 8.57 -8.78 19.77
C TRP A 124 7.15 -8.93 19.20
N PHE A 125 6.99 -9.71 18.12
CA PHE A 125 5.67 -10.07 17.59
C PHE A 125 4.81 -10.84 18.61
N LEU A 126 5.40 -11.62 19.52
CA LEU A 126 4.66 -12.43 20.50
C LEU A 126 3.82 -11.61 21.48
N ILE A 127 4.07 -10.31 21.60
CA ILE A 127 3.25 -9.39 22.40
C ILE A 127 1.81 -9.34 21.88
N VAL A 128 1.61 -9.45 20.56
CA VAL A 128 0.28 -9.42 19.94
C VAL A 128 -0.60 -10.60 20.40
N PRO A 129 -0.23 -11.87 20.17
CA PRO A 129 -1.03 -12.99 20.64
C PRO A 129 -1.12 -13.03 22.17
N ALA A 130 -0.08 -12.64 22.90
CA ALA A 130 -0.12 -12.58 24.36
C ALA A 130 -1.17 -11.58 24.88
N GLY A 131 -1.25 -10.38 24.28
CA GLY A 131 -2.25 -9.36 24.63
C GLY A 131 -3.69 -9.78 24.31
N ILE A 132 -3.88 -10.46 23.18
CA ILE A 132 -5.19 -11.04 22.81
C ILE A 132 -5.62 -12.08 23.84
N LEU A 133 -4.74 -13.04 24.18
CA LEU A 133 -5.02 -14.08 25.17
C LEU A 133 -5.29 -13.50 26.56
N LEU A 134 -4.53 -12.48 26.98
CA LEU A 134 -4.77 -11.77 28.24
C LEU A 134 -6.16 -11.12 28.27
N THR A 135 -6.57 -10.51 27.16
CA THR A 135 -7.91 -9.91 27.05
C THR A 135 -9.00 -10.97 27.18
N PHE A 136 -8.86 -12.11 26.50
CA PHE A 136 -9.79 -13.24 26.64
C PHE A 136 -9.81 -13.81 28.06
N ALA A 137 -8.66 -13.90 28.73
CA ALA A 137 -8.59 -14.39 30.10
C ALA A 137 -9.36 -13.47 31.07
N ILE A 138 -9.19 -12.14 30.97
CA ILE A 138 -9.91 -11.17 31.80
C ILE A 138 -11.43 -11.22 31.53
N ALA A 139 -11.84 -11.46 30.29
CA ALA A 139 -13.25 -11.52 29.91
C ALA A 139 -14.03 -12.62 30.64
N THR A 140 -13.36 -13.69 31.08
CA THR A 140 -14.00 -14.78 31.84
C THR A 140 -14.48 -14.34 33.23
N PHE A 141 -13.88 -13.30 33.81
CA PHE A 141 -14.21 -12.80 35.15
C PHE A 141 -15.24 -11.67 35.14
N ALA A 142 -15.52 -11.06 33.98
CA ALA A 142 -16.42 -9.91 33.84
C ALA A 142 -17.31 -10.03 32.57
N PRO A 143 -18.28 -10.95 32.55
CA PRO A 143 -19.06 -11.25 31.34
C PRO A 143 -19.86 -10.05 30.80
N ALA A 144 -20.24 -9.11 31.67
CA ALA A 144 -20.95 -7.89 31.28
C ALA A 144 -20.13 -6.96 30.36
N LEU A 145 -18.80 -7.10 30.34
CA LEU A 145 -17.91 -6.32 29.46
C LEU A 145 -17.54 -7.07 28.16
N MET A 146 -18.02 -8.31 27.98
CA MET A 146 -17.58 -9.18 26.87
C MET A 146 -17.83 -8.59 25.48
N ALA A 147 -18.96 -7.91 25.28
CA ALA A 147 -19.28 -7.30 23.99
C ALA A 147 -18.29 -6.19 23.60
N GLN A 148 -17.71 -5.50 24.60
CA GLN A 148 -16.77 -4.39 24.40
C GLN A 148 -15.32 -4.89 24.31
N MET A 149 -14.99 -5.98 25.01
CA MET A 149 -13.65 -6.57 25.05
C MET A 149 -13.18 -7.19 23.72
N LEU A 150 -14.07 -7.46 22.75
CA LEU A 150 -13.66 -7.97 21.44
C LEU A 150 -12.98 -6.89 20.58
N TRP A 151 -13.39 -5.62 20.74
CA TRP A 151 -12.90 -4.51 19.93
C TRP A 151 -11.58 -3.93 20.45
N ILE A 152 -11.36 -3.97 21.76
CA ILE A 152 -10.13 -3.50 22.41
C ILE A 152 -8.85 -4.13 21.83
N PRO A 153 -8.72 -5.47 21.73
CA PRO A 153 -7.51 -6.09 21.20
C PRO A 153 -7.34 -5.81 19.70
N VAL A 154 -8.44 -5.72 18.95
CA VAL A 154 -8.42 -5.32 17.54
C VAL A 154 -7.88 -3.90 17.38
N ALA A 155 -8.35 -2.97 18.21
CA ALA A 155 -7.88 -1.58 18.22
C ALA A 155 -6.39 -1.48 18.61
N LEU A 156 -5.96 -2.19 19.66
CA LEU A 156 -4.57 -2.24 20.08
C LEU A 156 -3.65 -2.79 18.99
N VAL A 157 -4.08 -3.85 18.32
CA VAL A 157 -3.35 -4.44 17.20
C VAL A 157 -3.28 -3.45 16.03
N MET A 158 -4.38 -2.77 15.69
CA MET A 158 -4.37 -1.72 14.66
C MET A 158 -3.40 -0.58 15.01
N VAL A 159 -3.39 -0.12 16.27
CA VAL A 159 -2.45 0.92 16.73
C VAL A 159 -1.00 0.42 16.61
N LEU A 160 -0.71 -0.81 17.04
CA LEU A 160 0.62 -1.40 16.90
C LEU A 160 1.06 -1.47 15.43
N TYR A 161 0.19 -1.96 14.54
CA TYR A 161 0.46 -2.01 13.11
C TYR A 161 0.71 -0.61 12.52
N PHE A 162 -0.06 0.39 12.96
CA PHE A 162 0.17 1.79 12.58
C PHE A 162 1.56 2.25 13.03
N VAL A 163 1.90 2.05 14.30
CA VAL A 163 3.21 2.44 14.86
C VAL A 163 4.33 1.76 14.08
N VAL A 164 4.28 0.44 13.89
CA VAL A 164 5.28 -0.35 13.13
C VAL A 164 5.35 0.10 11.67
N GLY A 165 4.22 0.47 11.07
CA GLY A 165 4.13 0.97 9.69
C GLY A 165 4.76 2.35 9.49
N PHE A 166 4.62 3.27 10.46
CA PHE A 166 5.09 4.64 10.32
C PHE A 166 6.51 4.87 10.83
N VAL A 167 6.96 4.12 11.84
CA VAL A 167 8.28 4.31 12.47
C VAL A 167 9.41 4.12 11.43
N PRO A 168 10.30 5.10 11.23
CA PRO A 168 11.41 4.92 10.30
C PRO A 168 12.37 3.81 10.74
N GLY A 169 12.77 2.95 9.80
CA GLY A 169 13.90 2.04 10.01
C GLY A 169 15.24 2.80 9.90
N PRO A 170 16.33 2.30 10.51
CA PRO A 170 17.65 2.89 10.38
C PRO A 170 18.10 2.94 8.90
N ALA A 171 18.73 4.05 8.50
CA ALA A 171 19.20 4.28 7.13
C ALA A 171 20.43 3.43 6.74
N GLY A 172 21.11 2.84 7.72
CA GLY A 172 22.29 2.00 7.51
C GLY A 172 22.01 0.50 7.46
N GLU A 173 23.10 -0.26 7.45
CA GLU A 173 23.07 -1.71 7.64
C GLU A 173 22.53 -2.06 9.03
N ASN A 174 21.69 -3.08 9.11
CA ASN A 174 21.25 -3.65 10.38
C ASN A 174 21.68 -5.12 10.44
N ARG A 175 21.50 -5.78 11.60
CA ARG A 175 21.91 -7.19 11.77
C ARG A 175 21.21 -8.17 10.81
N PHE A 176 20.12 -7.74 10.19
CA PHE A 176 19.24 -8.56 9.35
C PHE A 176 19.40 -8.27 7.85
N GLY A 177 20.21 -7.29 7.46
CA GLY A 177 20.55 -6.99 6.06
C GLY A 177 20.82 -5.51 5.76
N HIS A 178 21.29 -5.26 4.53
CA HIS A 178 21.52 -3.91 4.01
C HIS A 178 20.20 -3.15 3.83
N ALA A 179 20.24 -1.82 3.99
CA ALA A 179 19.10 -0.98 3.67
C ALA A 179 18.76 -1.14 2.18
N PHE A 180 17.48 -1.02 1.82
CA PHE A 180 17.12 -0.90 0.41
C PHE A 180 17.94 0.24 -0.18
N PRO A 181 18.58 0.05 -1.35
CA PRO A 181 19.26 1.16 -2.01
C PRO A 181 18.26 2.30 -2.09
N SER A 182 18.70 3.51 -1.73
CA SER A 182 17.96 4.73 -2.08
C SER A 182 17.54 4.55 -3.53
N ARG A 183 16.25 4.71 -3.82
CA ARG A 183 15.80 4.81 -5.21
C ARG A 183 16.38 6.12 -5.74
N GLU A 184 17.68 6.15 -5.98
CA GLU A 184 18.32 7.05 -6.92
C GLU A 184 17.76 6.59 -8.26
N LEU A 185 16.61 7.16 -8.61
CA LEU A 185 16.22 7.28 -10.00
C LEU A 185 17.33 8.10 -10.65
N HIS A 186 18.38 7.42 -11.09
CA HIS A 186 19.23 7.92 -12.15
C HIS A 186 18.33 8.02 -13.38
N PHE A 187 17.77 9.21 -13.56
CA PHE A 187 17.28 9.65 -14.85
C PHE A 187 18.54 10.06 -15.61
N ASP A 188 19.10 9.13 -16.38
CA ASP A 188 19.95 9.45 -17.51
C ASP A 188 19.07 9.82 -18.72
#